data_AF-A0A6N6MJ59-F1
#
_entry.id   AF-A0A6N6MJ59-F1
#
_cell.length_a   1.000
_cell.length_b   1.000
_cell.length_c   1.000
_cell.angle_alpha   90.00
_cell.angle_beta   90.00
_cell.angle_gamma   90.00
#
_symmetry.space_group_name_H-M   'P 1'
#
loop_
_entity.id
_entity.type
_entity.pdbx_description
1 polymer ?
#
loop_
_entity_poly.entity_id
_entity_poly.type
_entity_poly.pdbx_seq_one_letter_code
_entity_poly.pdbx_strand_id
1 'polypeptide(L)'
;MDAYQMLSAELLFRITDVAWENEIALAFGDDAVSEYRGRAEGRGNEGTALRRAFNDREAAALIWREANEAVRRAQLSTRRRAAA
;
A
#
# COMPACT_ATOMS: atom_id res chain seq x y z
N MET A 1 -12.82 -13.57 2.85
CA MET A 1 -11.45 -13.35 2.37
C MET A 1 -10.57 -14.44 2.93
N ASP A 2 -9.84 -15.16 2.08
CA ASP A 2 -8.91 -16.19 2.52
C ASP A 2 -7.48 -15.65 2.67
N ALA A 3 -6.57 -16.49 3.19
CA ALA A 3 -5.17 -16.11 3.40
C ALA A 3 -4.45 -15.75 2.09
N TYR A 4 -4.87 -16.32 0.97
CA TYR A 4 -4.28 -16.06 -0.33
C TYR A 4 -4.63 -14.66 -0.83
N GLN A 5 -5.88 -14.22 -0.64
CA GLN A 5 -6.31 -12.86 -0.96
C GLN A 5 -5.59 -11.80 -0.13
N MET A 6 -5.32 -12.07 1.15
CA MET A 6 -4.50 -11.19 1.99
C MET A 6 -3.07 -11.07 1.48
N LEU A 7 -2.41 -12.22 1.26
CA LEU A 7 -1.03 -12.25 0.76
C LEU A 7 -0.92 -11.57 -0.61
N SER A 8 -1.92 -11.75 -1.47
CA SER A 8 -1.99 -11.08 -2.77
C SER A 8 -2.07 -9.56 -2.62
N ALA A 9 -2.90 -9.07 -1.69
CA ALA A 9 -3.04 -7.63 -1.43
C ALA A 9 -1.76 -7.03 -0.83
N GLU A 10 -1.11 -7.73 0.11
CA GLU A 10 0.16 -7.31 0.68
C GLU A 10 1.26 -7.26 -0.38
N LEU A 11 1.38 -8.30 -1.21
CA LEU A 11 2.36 -8.33 -2.29
C LEU A 11 2.13 -7.21 -3.31
N LEU A 12 0.88 -6.96 -3.70
CA LEU A 12 0.53 -5.85 -4.59
C LEU A 12 0.94 -4.50 -4.00
N PHE A 13 0.68 -4.27 -2.71
CA PHE A 13 1.11 -3.06 -2.02
C PHE A 13 2.64 -2.94 -2.00
N ARG A 14 3.37 -4.03 -1.71
CA ARG A 14 4.84 -4.01 -1.71
C ARG A 14 5.44 -3.70 -3.09
N ILE A 15 4.90 -4.29 -4.15
CA ILE A 15 5.37 -4.06 -5.52
C ILE A 15 5.16 -2.60 -5.92
N THR A 16 3.97 -2.05 -5.63
CA THR A 16 3.65 -0.66 -5.97
C THR A 16 4.39 0.35 -5.09
N ASP A 17 4.67 0.02 -3.82
CA ASP A 17 5.53 0.83 -2.93
C ASP A 17 6.95 0.91 -3.51
N VAL A 18 7.56 -0.22 -3.90
CA VAL A 18 8.89 -0.25 -4.53
C VAL A 18 8.91 0.52 -5.86
N ALA A 19 7.87 0.38 -6.69
CA ALA A 19 7.78 1.14 -7.93
C ALA A 19 7.76 2.65 -7.68
N TRP A 20 7.02 3.10 -6.66
CA TRP A 20 7.01 4.51 -6.24
C TRP A 20 8.38 4.94 -5.68
N GLU A 21 9.03 4.12 -4.85
CA GLU A 21 10.38 4.43 -4.32
C GLU A 21 11.41 4.62 -5.44
N ASN A 22 11.36 3.80 -6.48
CA ASN A 22 12.23 3.94 -7.65
C ASN A 22 11.98 5.26 -8.39
N GLU A 23 10.73 5.67 -8.57
CA GLU A 23 10.41 6.95 -9.21
C GLU A 23 10.86 8.15 -8.37
N ILE A 24 10.79 8.05 -7.04
CA ILE A 24 11.35 9.06 -6.13
C ILE A 24 12.87 9.13 -6.26
N ALA A 25 13.54 7.97 -6.23
CA ALA A 25 14.99 7.88 -6.39
C ALA A 25 15.45 8.49 -7.73
N LEU A 26 14.74 8.21 -8.83
CA LEU A 26 15.02 8.80 -10.14
C LEU A 26 14.80 10.32 -10.18
N ALA A 27 13.80 10.83 -9.47
CA ALA A 27 13.46 12.26 -9.50
C ALA A 27 14.27 13.12 -8.51
N PHE A 28 14.63 12.56 -7.35
CA PHE A 28 15.15 13.30 -6.20
C PHE A 28 16.42 12.70 -5.57
N GLY A 29 16.87 11.52 -6.03
CA GLY A 29 18.01 10.78 -5.49
C GLY A 29 17.61 9.70 -4.47
N ASP A 30 18.46 8.69 -4.29
CA ASP A 30 18.17 7.50 -3.47
C ASP A 30 17.85 7.83 -2.00
N ASP A 31 18.53 8.81 -1.42
CA ASP A 31 18.35 9.21 -0.02
C ASP A 31 17.01 9.93 0.23
N ALA A 32 16.34 10.38 -0.84
CA ALA A 32 15.11 11.17 -0.75
C ALA A 32 13.86 10.31 -0.47
N VAL A 33 13.91 8.99 -0.62
CA VAL A 33 12.74 8.10 -0.47
C VAL A 33 12.02 8.29 0.87
N SER A 34 12.78 8.35 1.97
CA SER A 34 12.24 8.52 3.32
C SER A 34 11.61 9.90 3.52
N GLU A 35 12.25 10.93 2.95
CA GLU A 35 11.82 12.32 3.05
C GLU A 35 10.49 12.58 2.34
N TYR A 36 10.33 12.00 1.14
CA TYR A 36 9.19 12.29 0.26
C TYR A 36 7.95 11.43 0.54
N ARG A 37 8.04 10.41 1.40
CA ARG A 37 6.91 9.52 1.76
C ARG A 37 5.73 10.26 2.39
N GLY A 38 5.98 11.39 3.06
CA GLY A 38 4.95 12.24 3.69
C GLY A 38 4.66 13.55 2.96
N ARG A 39 5.34 13.83 1.84
CA ARG A 39 5.32 15.15 1.18
C ARG A 39 4.40 15.19 -0.03
N ALA A 40 3.94 16.39 -0.39
CA ALA A 40 3.06 16.58 -1.55
C ALA A 40 3.82 16.35 -2.86
N GLU A 41 5.10 16.70 -2.89
CA GLU A 41 6.03 16.52 -4.00
C GLU A 41 6.23 15.03 -4.32
N GLY A 42 6.20 14.17 -3.29
CA GLY A 42 6.30 12.72 -3.45
C GLY A 42 5.11 12.11 -4.20
N ARG A 43 4.05 12.89 -4.45
CA ARG A 43 2.90 12.47 -5.25
C ARG A 43 3.13 12.65 -6.75
N GLY A 44 4.16 13.41 -7.16
CA GLY A 44 4.45 13.74 -8.55
C GLY A 44 3.41 14.66 -9.20
N ASN A 45 3.74 15.21 -10.38
CA ASN A 45 2.82 16.05 -11.15
C ASN A 45 1.94 15.19 -12.08
N GLU A 46 0.77 15.70 -12.46
CA GLU A 46 -0.09 15.00 -13.42
C GLU A 46 0.65 14.66 -14.72
N GLY A 47 0.39 13.47 -15.26
CA GLY A 47 1.07 12.94 -16.45
C GLY A 47 2.45 12.31 -16.22
N THR A 48 3.08 12.53 -15.05
CA THR A 48 4.41 11.96 -14.74
C THR A 48 4.35 10.48 -14.38
N ALA A 49 5.47 9.78 -14.54
CA ALA A 49 5.63 8.39 -14.09
C ALA A 49 5.49 8.29 -12.56
N LEU A 50 6.10 9.21 -11.81
CA LEU A 50 5.92 9.33 -10.36
C LEU A 50 4.45 9.45 -9.94
N ARG A 51 3.64 10.24 -10.65
CA ARG A 51 2.20 10.34 -10.35
C ARG A 51 1.45 9.04 -10.60
N ARG A 52 1.79 8.29 -11.66
CA ARG A 52 1.20 6.97 -11.90
C ARG A 52 1.57 6.00 -10.78
N ALA A 53 2.86 5.92 -10.44
CA ALA A 53 3.34 5.05 -9.37
C ALA A 53 2.71 5.41 -8.00
N PHE A 54 2.56 6.69 -7.70
CA PHE A 54 1.86 7.14 -6.49
C PHE A 54 0.38 6.70 -6.47
N ASN A 55 -0.33 6.85 -7.59
CA ASN A 55 -1.73 6.44 -7.68
C ASN A 55 -1.90 4.92 -7.54
N ASP A 56 -1.02 4.14 -8.19
CA ASP A 56 -1.02 2.67 -8.09
C ASP A 56 -0.76 2.21 -6.65
N ARG A 57 0.20 2.87 -5.98
CA ARG A 57 0.50 2.65 -4.56
C ARG A 57 -0.69 2.97 -3.66
N GLU A 58 -1.37 4.09 -3.87
CA GLU A 58 -2.56 4.46 -3.08
C GLU A 58 -3.72 3.46 -3.28
N ALA A 59 -3.95 3.02 -4.51
CA ALA A 59 -4.95 1.99 -4.82
C ALA A 59 -4.61 0.65 -4.13
N ALA A 60 -3.36 0.21 -4.22
CA ALA A 60 -2.90 -1.01 -3.56
C ALA A 60 -2.96 -0.90 -2.03
N ALA A 61 -2.64 0.28 -1.47
CA ALA A 61 -2.76 0.53 -0.03
C ALA A 61 -4.21 0.44 0.44
N LEU A 62 -5.17 0.93 -0.34
CA LEU A 62 -6.60 0.79 -0.03
C LEU A 62 -7.01 -0.69 0.02
N ILE A 63 -6.68 -1.46 -1.01
CA ILE A 63 -6.97 -2.91 -1.08
C ILE A 63 -6.37 -3.64 0.11
N TRP A 64 -5.11 -3.37 0.45
CA TRP A 64 -4.44 -3.98 1.60
C TRP A 64 -5.09 -3.59 2.94
N ARG A 65 -5.50 -2.34 3.12
CA ARG A 65 -6.20 -1.89 4.33
C ARG A 65 -7.55 -2.59 4.49
N GLU A 66 -8.34 -2.67 3.43
CA GLU A 66 -9.63 -3.37 3.42
C GLU A 66 -9.45 -4.86 3.75
N ALA A 67 -8.39 -5.48 3.21
CA ALA A 67 -8.04 -6.84 3.51
C ALA A 67 -7.74 -7.06 5.00
N ASN A 68 -6.90 -6.20 5.57
CA ASN A 68 -6.58 -6.23 7.00
C ASN A 68 -7.82 -6.05 7.88
N GLU A 69 -8.71 -5.15 7.51
CA GLU A 69 -9.94 -4.94 8.26
C GLU A 69 -10.87 -6.17 8.20
N ALA A 70 -10.99 -6.82 7.04
CA ALA A 70 -11.78 -8.03 6.89
C ALA A 70 -11.25 -9.17 7.78
N VAL A 71 -9.94 -9.37 7.82
CA VAL A 71 -9.32 -10.39 8.68
C VAL A 71 -9.51 -10.09 10.16
N ARG A 72 -9.33 -8.84 10.58
CA ARG A 72 -9.60 -8.42 11.97
C ARG A 72 -11.05 -8.68 12.37
N ARG A 73 -12.01 -8.33 11.51
CA ARG A 73 -13.44 -8.60 11.73
C ARG A 73 -13.72 -10.10 11.87
N ALA A 74 -13.13 -10.92 10.99
CA ALA A 74 -13.27 -12.38 11.06
C ALA A 74 -12.73 -12.94 12.39
N GLN A 75 -11.53 -12.52 12.81
CA GLN A 75 -10.92 -12.95 14.07
C GLN A 75 -11.78 -12.58 15.29
N LEU A 76 -12.32 -11.36 15.33
CA LEU A 76 -13.23 -10.92 16.40
C LEU A 76 -14.51 -11.77 16.44
N SER A 77 -15.09 -12.10 15.29
CA SER A 77 -16.28 -12.94 15.21
C SER A 77 -16.04 -14.38 15.72
N THR A 78 -14.87 -14.94 15.42
CA THR A 78 -14.47 -16.28 15.86
C THR A 78 -14.24 -16.30 17.37
N ARG A 79 -13.57 -15.29 17.93
CA ARG A 79 -13.39 -15.16 19.39
C ARG A 79 -14.72 -15.06 20.14
N ARG A 80 -15.68 -14.30 19.62
CA ARG A 80 -17.02 -14.19 20.22
C ARG A 80 -17.76 -15.52 20.23
N ARG A 81 -17.69 -16.30 19.15
CA ARG A 81 -18.30 -17.64 19.08
C ARG A 81 -17.63 -18.65 20.01
N ALA A 82 -16.32 -18.58 20.20
CA ALA A 82 -15.60 -19.46 21.11
C ALA A 82 -15.81 -19.13 22.60
N ALA A 83 -16.35 -17.95 22.91
CA ALA A 83 -16.62 -17.48 24.26
C ALA A 83 -18.11 -17.59 24.67
N ALA A 84 -18.97 -18.08 23.76
CA ALA A 84 -20.39 -18.33 23.99
C ALA A 84 -20.62 -19.85 24.12
#